data_AF-K6ZAL0-F1
#
_entry.id   AF-K6ZAL0-F1
#
_cell.length_a   1.000
_cell.length_b   1.000
_cell.length_c   1.000
_cell.angle_alpha   90.00
_cell.angle_beta   90.00
_cell.angle_gamma   90.00
#
_symmetry.space_group_name_H-M   'P 1'
#
loop_
_entity.id
_entity.type
_entity.pdbx_description
1 polymer ?
#
loop_
_entity_poly.entity_id
_entity_poly.type
_entity_poly.pdbx_seq_one_letter_code
_entity_poly.pdbx_strand_id
1 'polypeptide(L)'
;MAKPKRFTAKQFTQQLDQVIDSLIEGKHVRPALIQTDVQIRDIAQAFAVNSATLRRWCQEHTALSPRQYLAIYRMGQAKYLLRMGLKPSKVSQRLAFTEHKNFSSVFKRTTNNTPSQFIQNHNNQ
;
A
#
# COMPACT_ATOMS: atom_id res chain seq x y z
N MET A 1 10.25 32.53 11.82
CA MET A 1 10.79 31.93 10.58
C MET A 1 10.04 30.64 10.30
N ALA A 2 9.17 30.62 9.28
CA ALA A 2 8.48 29.39 8.88
C ALA A 2 9.46 28.50 8.12
N LYS A 3 9.75 27.31 8.65
CA LYS A 3 10.53 26.29 7.92
C LYS A 3 9.81 26.04 6.58
N PRO A 4 10.51 26.08 5.44
CA PRO A 4 9.87 25.97 4.13
C PRO A 4 9.04 24.69 4.08
N LYS A 5 7.81 24.77 3.53
CA LYS A 5 7.01 23.59 3.21
C LYS A 5 7.85 22.72 2.28
N ARG A 6 8.48 21.66 2.83
CA ARG A 6 9.43 20.82 2.09
C ARG A 6 8.76 20.05 0.94
N PHE A 7 7.42 19.91 0.98
CA PHE A 7 6.64 19.19 -0.03
C PHE A 7 5.27 19.84 -0.24
N THR A 8 4.80 19.87 -1.49
CA THR A 8 3.37 20.02 -1.80
C THR A 8 2.65 18.69 -1.54
N ALA A 9 1.32 18.73 -1.33
CA ALA A 9 0.53 17.51 -1.11
C ALA A 9 0.76 16.45 -2.20
N LYS A 10 0.84 16.89 -3.47
CA LYS A 10 1.10 16.03 -4.63
C LYS A 10 2.51 15.43 -4.63
N GLN A 11 3.52 16.20 -4.28
CA GLN A 11 4.90 15.69 -4.17
C GLN A 11 5.03 14.68 -3.03
N PHE A 12 4.37 14.94 -1.89
CA PHE A 12 4.37 14.02 -0.75
C PHE A 12 3.72 12.68 -1.12
N THR A 13 2.53 12.69 -1.73
CA THR A 13 1.86 11.46 -2.15
C THR A 13 2.68 10.68 -3.18
N GLN A 14 3.27 11.37 -4.16
CA GLN A 14 4.09 10.72 -5.18
C GLN A 14 5.32 10.04 -4.56
N GLN A 15 5.99 10.70 -3.61
CA GLN A 15 7.13 10.10 -2.94
C GLN A 15 6.72 8.96 -1.99
N LEU A 16 5.57 9.09 -1.34
CA LEU A 16 5.00 8.05 -0.49
C LEU A 16 4.68 6.79 -1.31
N ASP A 17 4.11 6.95 -2.49
CA ASP A 17 3.82 5.86 -3.43
C ASP A 17 5.11 5.15 -3.86
N GLN A 18 6.15 5.90 -4.25
CA GLN A 18 7.45 5.34 -4.62
C GLN A 18 8.12 4.56 -3.48
N VAL A 19 8.05 5.09 -2.25
CA VAL A 19 8.56 4.38 -1.07
C VAL A 19 7.79 3.10 -0.82
N ILE A 20 6.46 3.13 -0.94
CA ILE A 20 5.62 1.95 -0.77
C ILE A 20 5.95 0.90 -1.83
N ASP A 21 6.08 1.29 -3.10
CA ASP A 21 6.48 0.38 -4.18
C ASP A 21 7.86 -0.22 -3.94
N SER A 22 8.86 0.60 -3.59
CA SER A 22 10.20 0.13 -3.27
C SER A 22 10.22 -0.84 -2.08
N LEU A 23 9.37 -0.62 -1.07
CA LEU A 23 9.23 -1.54 0.07
C LEU A 23 8.52 -2.85 -0.31
N ILE A 24 7.58 -2.80 -1.25
CA ILE A 24 6.90 -4.00 -1.78
C ILE A 24 7.88 -4.81 -2.63
N GLU A 25 8.65 -4.17 -3.51
CA GLU A 25 9.65 -4.81 -4.37
C GLU A 25 10.85 -5.33 -3.57
N GLY A 26 11.37 -4.56 -2.62
CA GLY A 26 12.53 -4.95 -1.80
C GLY A 26 12.27 -6.14 -0.88
N LYS A 27 11.01 -6.45 -0.56
CA LYS A 27 10.64 -7.64 0.22
C LYS A 27 10.66 -8.94 -0.59
N HIS A 28 10.72 -8.91 -1.92
CA HIS A 28 10.88 -10.10 -2.75
C HIS A 28 12.23 -10.81 -2.52
N VAL A 29 13.22 -10.10 -1.98
CA VAL A 29 14.62 -10.57 -1.85
C VAL A 29 14.97 -11.00 -0.42
N ARG A 30 14.11 -10.77 0.58
CA ARG A 30 14.43 -11.16 1.97
C ARG A 30 14.14 -12.65 2.22
N PRO A 31 15.06 -13.39 2.85
CA PRO A 31 14.85 -14.79 3.19
C PRO A 31 13.61 -14.96 4.07
N ALA A 32 12.85 -16.03 3.79
CA ALA A 32 11.47 -16.29 4.21
C ALA A 32 11.20 -16.31 5.73
N LEU A 33 12.22 -16.17 6.59
CA LEU A 33 12.09 -16.24 8.04
C LEU A 33 11.42 -15.00 8.67
N ILE A 34 11.36 -13.86 7.95
CA ILE A 34 10.72 -12.63 8.44
C ILE A 34 9.94 -11.93 7.31
N GLN A 35 9.02 -12.65 6.65
CA GLN A 35 8.00 -11.97 5.85
C GLN A 35 7.07 -11.23 6.81
N THR A 36 7.34 -9.95 7.05
CA THR A 36 6.46 -9.07 7.82
C THR A 36 5.79 -8.09 6.86
N ASP A 37 4.53 -7.76 7.11
CA ASP A 37 3.78 -6.77 6.31
C ASP A 37 4.52 -5.42 6.26
N VAL A 38 4.33 -4.59 5.22
CA VAL A 38 4.93 -3.23 5.15
C VAL A 38 4.54 -2.46 6.40
N GLN A 39 5.53 -2.13 7.23
CA GLN A 39 5.29 -1.42 8.48
C GLN A 39 5.43 0.08 8.28
N ILE A 40 4.67 0.86 9.06
CA ILE A 40 4.77 2.32 9.03
C ILE A 40 6.16 2.81 9.44
N ARG A 41 6.87 2.04 10.28
CA ARG A 41 8.26 2.32 10.64
C ARG A 41 9.19 2.27 9.42
N ASP A 42 8.95 1.35 8.49
CA ASP A 42 9.79 1.16 7.29
C ASP A 42 9.60 2.37 6.37
N ILE A 43 8.35 2.83 6.22
CA ILE A 43 8.02 4.06 5.48
C ILE A 43 8.67 5.26 6.16
N ALA A 44 8.52 5.41 7.48
CA ALA A 44 9.07 6.55 8.22
C ALA A 44 10.60 6.61 8.09
N GLN A 45 11.27 5.46 8.16
CA GLN A 45 12.71 5.35 7.96
C GLN A 45 13.15 5.78 6.55
N ALA A 46 12.38 5.44 5.51
CA ALA A 46 12.66 5.89 4.14
C ALA A 46 12.55 7.42 3.97
N PHE A 47 11.70 8.07 4.79
CA PHE A 47 11.62 9.53 4.86
C PHE A 47 12.63 10.15 5.85
N ALA A 48 13.51 9.35 6.46
CA ALA A 48 14.43 9.76 7.52
C ALA A 48 13.73 10.46 8.70
N VAL A 49 12.50 10.05 9.02
CA VAL A 49 11.70 10.59 10.12
C VAL A 49 11.18 9.48 11.03
N ASN A 50 10.65 9.86 12.19
CA ASN A 50 9.95 8.91 13.06
C ASN A 50 8.48 8.74 12.65
N SER A 51 7.84 7.69 13.16
CA SER A 51 6.44 7.35 12.90
C SER A 51 5.45 8.47 13.27
N ALA A 52 5.76 9.26 14.29
CA ALA A 52 4.91 10.37 14.74
C ALA A 52 4.94 11.53 13.73
N THR A 53 6.12 11.88 13.22
CA THR A 53 6.29 12.88 12.16
C THR A 53 5.63 12.44 10.87
N LEU A 54 5.83 11.19 10.43
CA LEU A 54 5.16 10.65 9.25
C LEU A 54 3.63 10.71 9.41
N ARG A 55 3.10 10.37 10.59
CA ARG A 55 1.66 10.48 10.87
C ARG A 55 1.15 11.91 10.72
N ARG A 56 1.89 12.90 11.22
CA ARG A 56 1.53 14.32 11.06
C ARG A 56 1.54 14.72 9.59
N TRP A 57 2.58 14.35 8.84
CA TRP A 57 2.67 14.67 7.40
C TRP A 57 1.56 14.04 6.58
N CYS A 58 1.23 12.76 6.80
CA CYS A 58 0.09 12.13 6.13
C CYS A 58 -1.23 12.84 6.48
N GLN A 59 -1.44 13.21 7.74
CA GLN A 59 -2.65 13.94 8.12
C GLN A 59 -2.72 15.33 7.48
N GLU A 60 -1.60 16.05 7.41
CA GLU A 60 -1.51 17.39 6.84
C GLU A 60 -1.65 17.40 5.31
N HIS A 61 -1.06 16.43 4.62
CA HIS A 61 -1.02 16.41 3.17
C HIS A 61 -2.12 15.56 2.51
N THR A 62 -2.59 14.50 3.18
CA THR A 62 -3.55 13.55 2.59
C THR A 62 -4.83 13.39 3.41
N ALA A 63 -4.94 14.06 4.57
CA ALA A 63 -6.04 13.88 5.53
C ALA A 63 -6.25 12.42 6.01
N LEU A 64 -5.25 11.56 5.82
CA LEU A 64 -5.31 10.14 6.14
C LEU A 64 -4.16 9.77 7.08
N SER A 65 -4.35 8.74 7.90
CA SER A 65 -3.22 8.16 8.63
C SER A 65 -2.32 7.35 7.68
N PRO A 66 -1.01 7.20 7.98
CA PRO A 66 -0.10 6.40 7.15
C PRO A 66 -0.60 4.97 6.91
N ARG A 67 -1.26 4.37 7.91
CA ARG A 67 -1.87 3.03 7.79
C ARG A 67 -3.05 3.01 6.82
N GLN A 68 -3.92 4.01 6.89
CA GLN A 68 -5.05 4.13 5.97
C GLN A 68 -4.57 4.36 4.55
N TYR A 69 -3.59 5.26 4.36
CA TYR A 69 -3.02 5.52 3.05
C TYR A 69 -2.40 4.26 2.44
N LEU A 70 -1.55 3.56 3.19
CA LEU A 70 -0.95 2.29 2.77
C LEU A 70 -2.00 1.25 2.37
N ALA A 71 -3.08 1.13 3.16
CA ALA A 71 -4.17 0.22 2.84
C ALA A 71 -4.87 0.62 1.53
N ILE A 72 -5.22 1.89 1.36
CA ILE A 72 -5.87 2.41 0.14
C ILE A 72 -4.97 2.20 -1.07
N TYR A 73 -3.68 2.55 -0.96
CA TYR A 73 -2.69 2.40 -2.02
C TYR A 73 -2.58 0.94 -2.48
N ARG A 74 -2.38 0.01 -1.52
CA ARG A 74 -2.32 -1.44 -1.81
C ARG A 74 -3.59 -1.96 -2.45
N MET A 75 -4.75 -1.47 -2.02
CA MET A 75 -6.03 -1.88 -2.61
C MET A 75 -6.24 -1.28 -4.00
N GLY A 76 -5.75 -0.06 -4.25
CA GLY A 76 -5.71 0.55 -5.59
C GLY A 76 -4.88 -0.29 -6.55
N GLN A 77 -3.65 -0.65 -6.15
CA GLN A 77 -2.79 -1.54 -6.91
C GLN A 77 -3.40 -2.93 -7.11
N ALA A 78 -4.02 -3.50 -6.07
CA ALA A 78 -4.73 -4.77 -6.17
C ALA A 78 -5.84 -4.70 -7.24
N LYS A 79 -6.69 -3.67 -7.19
CA LYS A 79 -7.74 -3.46 -8.19
C LYS A 79 -7.16 -3.34 -9.60
N TYR A 80 -6.10 -2.54 -9.76
CA TYR A 80 -5.45 -2.37 -11.07
C TYR A 80 -4.95 -3.71 -11.62
N LEU A 81 -4.22 -4.49 -10.81
CA LEU A 81 -3.70 -5.79 -11.22
C LEU A 81 -4.82 -6.80 -11.52
N LEU A 82 -5.90 -6.80 -10.73
CA LEU A 82 -7.06 -7.67 -10.97
C LEU A 82 -7.78 -7.29 -12.29
N ARG A 83 -7.89 -5.99 -12.62
CA ARG A 83 -8.45 -5.51 -13.89
C ARG A 83 -7.59 -5.88 -15.09
N MET A 84 -6.27 -5.96 -14.89
CA MET A 84 -5.32 -6.46 -15.90
C MET A 84 -5.42 -7.99 -16.11
N GLY A 85 -6.33 -8.68 -15.41
CA GLY A 85 -6.54 -10.13 -15.54
C GLY A 85 -5.61 -10.99 -14.69
N LEU A 86 -4.84 -10.40 -13.75
CA LEU A 86 -4.01 -11.20 -12.85
C LEU A 86 -4.88 -11.97 -11.84
N LYS A 87 -4.51 -13.23 -11.60
CA LYS A 87 -5.15 -14.05 -10.57
C LYS A 87 -4.92 -13.46 -9.17
N PRO A 88 -5.89 -13.56 -8.24
CA PRO A 88 -5.76 -13.01 -6.89
C PRO A 88 -4.51 -13.52 -6.16
N SER A 89 -4.10 -14.76 -6.46
CA SER A 89 -2.91 -15.34 -5.87
C SER A 89 -1.61 -14.66 -6.29
N LYS A 90 -1.53 -14.22 -7.55
CA LYS A 90 -0.38 -13.43 -8.04
C LYS A 90 -0.40 -12.02 -7.50
N VAL A 91 -1.59 -11.42 -7.36
CA VAL A 91 -1.77 -10.08 -6.80
C VAL A 91 -1.29 -10.02 -5.35
N SER A 92 -1.68 -10.97 -4.50
CA SER A 92 -1.24 -10.97 -3.10
C SER A 92 0.27 -11.17 -2.96
N GLN A 93 0.88 -12.04 -3.79
CA GLN A 93 2.33 -12.21 -3.85
C GLN A 93 3.02 -10.91 -4.26
N ARG A 94 2.49 -10.23 -5.27
CA ARG A 94 3.07 -8.99 -5.80
C ARG A 94 2.93 -7.81 -4.84
N LEU A 95 1.92 -7.81 -3.98
CA LEU A 95 1.72 -6.79 -2.94
C LEU A 95 2.38 -7.14 -1.60
N ALA A 96 3.24 -8.16 -1.58
CA ALA A 96 3.97 -8.63 -0.42
C ALA A 96 3.06 -8.97 0.78
N PHE A 97 1.86 -9.50 0.53
CA PHE A 97 1.03 -10.08 1.58
C PHE A 97 1.59 -11.44 1.98
N THR A 98 1.83 -11.62 3.26
CA THR A 98 2.22 -12.91 3.86
C THR A 98 1.20 -14.00 3.63
N GLU A 99 -0.09 -13.63 3.72
CA GLU A 99 -1.19 -14.59 3.62
C GLU A 99 -2.31 -14.13 2.69
N HIS A 100 -2.77 -15.03 1.82
CA HIS A 100 -3.94 -14.82 0.97
C HIS A 100 -5.22 -14.50 1.77
N LYS A 101 -5.35 -15.05 2.99
CA LYS A 101 -6.50 -14.78 3.87
C LYS A 101 -6.53 -13.33 4.32
N ASN A 102 -5.38 -12.79 4.71
CA ASN A 102 -5.25 -11.38 5.10
C ASN A 102 -5.55 -10.46 3.92
N PHE A 103 -5.00 -10.76 2.73
CA PHE A 103 -5.33 -10.03 1.52
C PHE A 103 -6.84 -10.03 1.22
N SER A 104 -7.47 -11.20 1.21
CA SER A 104 -8.90 -11.35 0.89
C SER A 104 -9.79 -10.60 1.87
N SER A 105 -9.49 -10.65 3.17
CA SER A 105 -10.23 -9.94 4.21
C SER A 105 -10.10 -8.42 4.08
N VAL A 106 -8.90 -7.92 3.85
CA VAL A 106 -8.65 -6.48 3.64
C VAL A 106 -9.31 -6.00 2.35
N PHE A 107 -9.17 -6.75 1.25
CA PHE A 107 -9.76 -6.42 -0.04
C PHE A 107 -11.28 -6.38 0.04
N LYS A 108 -11.91 -7.37 0.67
CA LYS A 108 -13.35 -7.38 0.89
C LYS A 108 -13.80 -6.18 1.71
N ARG A 109 -13.09 -5.83 2.79
CA ARG A 109 -13.43 -4.67 3.62
C ARG A 109 -13.32 -3.34 2.87
N THR A 110 -12.36 -3.21 1.96
CA THR A 110 -12.13 -1.96 1.22
C THR A 110 -12.98 -1.84 -0.05
N THR A 111 -13.33 -2.96 -0.68
CA THR A 111 -14.01 -2.97 -1.99
C THR A 111 -15.43 -3.52 -1.94
N ASN A 112 -15.88 -3.97 -0.77
CA ASN A 112 -17.11 -4.73 -0.52
C ASN A 112 -17.25 -6.02 -1.33
N ASN A 113 -16.26 -6.39 -2.14
CA ASN A 113 -16.26 -7.57 -3.00
C ASN A 113 -15.04 -8.42 -2.70
N THR A 114 -15.15 -9.74 -2.87
CA THR A 114 -13.97 -10.60 -2.81
C THR A 114 -13.10 -10.42 -4.07
N PRO A 115 -11.78 -10.68 -3.99
CA PRO A 115 -10.91 -10.59 -5.16
C PRO A 115 -11.40 -11.42 -6.36
N SER A 116 -11.93 -12.63 -6.10
CA SER A 116 -12.51 -13.48 -7.16
C SER A 116 -13.77 -12.90 -7.78
N GLN A 117 -14.69 -12.37 -6.96
CA GLN A 117 -15.90 -11.70 -7.47
C GLN A 117 -15.56 -10.48 -8.32
N PHE A 118 -14.54 -9.72 -7.92
CA PHE A 118 -14.09 -8.54 -8.67
C PHE A 118 -13.56 -8.90 -10.07
N ILE A 119 -12.81 -10.01 -10.20
CA ILE A 119 -12.37 -10.51 -11.51
C ILE A 119 -13.55 -11.04 -12.32
N GLN A 120 -14.42 -11.84 -11.70
CA GLN A 120 -15.56 -12.47 -12.39
C GLN A 120 -16.51 -11.43 -12.97
N ASN A 121 -16.78 -10.35 -12.21
CA ASN A 121 -17.63 -9.25 -12.68
C ASN A 121 -16.98 -8.45 -13.81
N HIS A 122 -15.64 -8.45 -13.93
CA HIS A 122 -14.92 -7.78 -15.01
C HIS A 122 -14.84 -8.62 -16.29
N ASN A 123 -14.75 -9.95 -16.16
CA ASN A 123 -14.71 -10.85 -17.33
C ASN A 123 -16.09 -11.02 -18.00
N ASN A 124 -17.16 -10.53 -17.37
CA ASN A 124 -18.54 -10.66 -17.82
C ASN A 124 -19.11 -9.34 -18.39
N GLN A 125 -18.25 -8.35 -18.67
CA GLN A 125 -18.55 -7.11 -19.39
C GLN A 125 -17.77 -7.08 -20.69
#